data_AF-A0A2I0DCU5-F1
#
_entry.id   AF-A0A2I0DCU5-F1
#
_cell.length_a   1.000
_cell.length_b   1.000
_cell.length_c   1.000
_cell.angle_alpha   90.00
_cell.angle_beta   90.00
_cell.angle_gamma   90.00
#
_symmetry.space_group_name_H-M   'P 1'
#
loop_
_entity.id
_entity.type
_entity.pdbx_description
1 polymer ?
#
loop_
_entity_poly.entity_id
_entity_poly.type
_entity_poly.pdbx_seq_one_letter_code
_entity_poly.pdbx_strand_id
1 'polypeptide(L)'
;STQTEGNDPTTTTIVTGQTFNEIDGFYESGTLTGHLYFDENGNGTQDPSEADMPNVDVEITDSFSQVQTVTTDANGDWSLVLPQG
;
A
#
# COMPACT_ATOMS: atom_id res chain seq x y z
N SER A 1 3.05 11.83 -2.47
CA SER A 1 4.22 11.88 -1.57
C SER A 1 3.93 12.71 -0.34
N THR A 2 4.38 12.26 0.82
CA THR A 2 4.51 13.07 2.03
C THR A 2 5.99 13.29 2.29
N GLN A 3 6.42 14.54 2.45
CA GLN A 3 7.77 14.83 2.91
C GLN A 3 7.92 14.36 4.36
N THR A 4 8.85 13.45 4.62
CA THR A 4 9.11 12.86 5.93
C THR A 4 10.27 13.53 6.66
N GLU A 5 11.17 14.19 5.93
CA GLU A 5 12.33 14.92 6.48
C GLU A 5 12.64 16.15 5.61
N GLY A 6 13.24 17.19 6.20
CA GLY A 6 13.60 18.43 5.49
C GLY A 6 12.50 19.49 5.48
N ASN A 7 12.78 20.61 4.81
CA ASN A 7 11.84 21.70 4.59
C ASN A 7 11.55 21.81 3.07
N ASP A 8 10.28 21.86 2.66
CA ASP A 8 9.90 22.13 1.25
C ASP A 8 9.09 23.44 1.14
N PRO A 9 9.62 24.51 0.50
CA PRO A 9 10.96 24.62 -0.08
C PRO A 9 12.02 25.01 0.97
N THR A 10 13.24 24.48 0.83
CA THR A 10 14.40 25.00 1.58
C THR A 10 15.08 26.15 0.85
N THR A 11 15.30 27.25 1.58
CA THR A 11 16.15 28.35 1.14
C THR A 11 17.41 28.41 1.98
N THR A 12 18.58 28.23 1.34
CA THR A 12 19.90 28.34 1.97
C THR A 12 20.75 29.38 1.26
N THR A 13 21.52 30.18 2.02
CA THR A 13 22.52 31.11 1.49
C THR A 13 23.90 30.47 1.56
N ILE A 14 24.55 30.25 0.41
CA ILE A 14 25.91 29.67 0.34
C ILE A 14 26.97 30.78 0.36
N VAL A 15 27.95 30.66 1.26
CA VAL A 15 29.17 31.48 1.28
C VAL A 15 30.37 30.71 0.69
N THR A 16 31.40 31.43 0.22
CA THR A 16 32.57 30.81 -0.42
C THR A 16 33.23 29.77 0.49
N GLY A 17 33.37 28.54 0.00
CA GLY A 17 34.00 27.43 0.70
C GLY A 17 33.08 26.60 1.59
N GLN A 18 31.77 26.88 1.63
CA GLN A 18 30.80 26.01 2.32
C GLN A 18 30.19 24.95 1.41
N THR A 19 29.91 23.80 2.02
CA THR A 19 29.05 22.74 1.49
C THR A 19 27.84 22.65 2.42
N PHE A 20 26.63 22.66 1.85
CA PHE A 20 25.39 22.43 2.58
C PHE A 20 24.76 21.14 2.07
N ASN A 21 24.42 20.23 2.99
CA ASN A 21 23.68 19.02 2.70
C ASN A 21 22.38 19.09 3.52
N GLU A 22 21.27 18.79 2.88
CA GLU A 22 19.99 18.60 3.52
C GLU A 22 19.46 17.22 3.14
N ILE A 23 18.79 16.58 4.11
CA ILE A 23 18.07 15.34 3.86
C ILE A 23 16.63 15.73 3.58
N ASP A 24 16.22 15.56 2.33
CA ASP A 24 14.84 15.75 1.88
C ASP A 24 14.22 14.37 1.72
N GLY A 25 13.57 13.90 2.78
CA GLY A 25 12.98 12.57 2.82
C GLY A 25 11.58 12.62 2.20
N PHE A 26 11.29 11.74 1.25
CA PHE A 26 9.94 11.56 0.70
C PHE A 26 9.47 10.12 0.90
N TYR A 27 8.24 9.97 1.36
CA TYR A 27 7.55 8.68 1.44
C TYR A 27 6.35 8.69 0.49
N GLU A 28 6.29 7.69 -0.38
CA GLU A 28 5.12 7.39 -1.20
C GLU A 28 4.54 6.05 -0.79
N SER A 29 3.21 5.94 -0.80
CA SER A 29 2.49 4.70 -0.54
C SER A 29 1.36 4.52 -1.54
N GLY A 30 0.98 3.27 -1.77
CA GLY A 30 -0.20 2.86 -2.53
C GLY A 30 -1.14 2.03 -1.68
N THR A 31 -2.40 1.92 -2.12
CA THR A 31 -3.39 1.04 -1.51
C THR A 31 -3.72 -0.09 -2.48
N LEU A 32 -3.62 -1.32 -2.00
CA LEU A 32 -4.08 -2.51 -2.69
C LEU A 32 -5.38 -2.98 -2.02
N THR A 33 -6.38 -3.33 -2.83
CA THR A 33 -7.67 -3.80 -2.35
C THR A 33 -8.08 -5.05 -3.11
N GLY A 34 -8.89 -5.90 -2.50
CA GLY A 34 -9.52 -7.03 -3.18
C GLY A 34 -10.76 -7.50 -2.45
N HIS A 35 -11.45 -8.46 -3.08
CA HIS A 35 -12.71 -9.03 -2.63
C HIS A 35 -12.73 -10.53 -2.97
N LEU A 36 -13.17 -11.36 -2.01
CA LEU A 36 -13.27 -12.82 -2.17
C LEU A 36 -14.72 -13.27 -1.99
N TYR A 37 -15.17 -14.18 -2.86
CA TYR A 37 -16.51 -14.77 -2.85
C TYR A 37 -16.45 -16.25 -3.24
N PHE A 38 -17.51 -17.00 -2.93
CA PHE A 38 -17.65 -18.40 -3.34
C PHE A 38 -18.25 -18.50 -4.74
N ASP A 39 -17.40 -18.72 -5.76
CA ASP A 39 -17.84 -19.01 -7.13
C ASP A 39 -18.34 -20.46 -7.24
N GLU A 40 -19.64 -20.66 -6.98
CA GLU A 40 -20.26 -21.99 -6.94
C GLU A 40 -20.54 -22.54 -8.34
N ASN A 41 -20.68 -21.65 -9.32
CA ASN A 41 -21.02 -22.01 -10.69
C ASN A 41 -19.82 -21.97 -11.66
N GLY A 42 -18.67 -21.46 -11.22
CA GLY A 42 -17.38 -21.47 -11.93
C GLY A 42 -17.28 -20.45 -13.05
N ASN A 43 -18.02 -19.34 -12.99
CA ASN A 43 -18.06 -18.33 -14.05
C ASN A 43 -17.05 -17.18 -13.87
N GLY A 44 -16.37 -17.09 -12.72
CA GLY A 44 -15.41 -16.05 -12.40
C GLY A 44 -15.99 -14.65 -12.16
N THR A 45 -17.29 -14.54 -11.88
CA THR A 45 -17.97 -13.30 -11.46
C THR A 45 -18.96 -13.61 -10.35
N GLN A 46 -18.94 -12.80 -9.29
CA GLN A 46 -19.88 -13.00 -8.18
C GLN A 46 -21.32 -12.78 -8.64
N ASP A 47 -22.13 -13.83 -8.59
CA ASP A 47 -23.57 -13.74 -8.80
C ASP A 47 -24.30 -13.36 -7.50
N PRO A 48 -25.52 -12.78 -7.56
CA PRO A 48 -26.25 -12.35 -6.35
C PRO A 48 -26.57 -13.44 -5.33
N SER A 49 -26.51 -14.72 -5.73
CA SER A 49 -26.69 -15.87 -4.84
C SER A 49 -25.40 -16.35 -4.19
N GLU A 50 -24.24 -15.88 -4.65
CA GLU A 50 -22.92 -16.31 -4.19
C GLU A 50 -22.47 -15.47 -3.01
N ALA A 51 -22.15 -16.15 -1.91
CA ALA A 51 -21.79 -15.51 -0.66
C ALA A 51 -20.37 -14.94 -0.69
N ASP A 52 -20.16 -13.87 0.07
CA ASP A 52 -18.84 -13.34 0.38
C ASP A 52 -18.02 -14.35 1.21
N MET A 53 -16.70 -14.21 1.18
CA MET A 53 -15.77 -15.13 1.83
C MET A 53 -15.00 -14.43 2.97
N PRO A 54 -15.56 -14.38 4.20
CA PRO A 54 -14.93 -13.72 5.33
C PRO A 54 -13.87 -14.59 6.03
N ASN A 55 -12.95 -13.94 6.75
CA ASN A 55 -11.92 -14.58 7.57
C ASN A 55 -10.90 -15.43 6.78
N VAL A 56 -10.57 -15.00 5.56
CA VAL A 56 -9.53 -15.63 4.73
C VAL A 56 -8.28 -14.77 4.77
N ASP A 57 -7.15 -15.41 5.09
CA ASP A 57 -5.84 -14.76 5.05
C ASP A 57 -5.35 -14.62 3.61
N VAL A 58 -5.05 -13.39 3.23
CA VAL A 58 -4.46 -13.00 1.95
C VAL A 58 -3.01 -12.61 2.20
N GLU A 59 -2.09 -13.37 1.61
CA GLU A 59 -0.65 -13.12 1.68
C GLU A 59 -0.19 -12.28 0.48
N ILE A 60 0.44 -11.14 0.76
CA ILE A 60 0.96 -10.21 -0.24
C ILE A 60 2.46 -10.11 -0.05
N THR A 61 3.22 -10.48 -1.09
CA THR A 61 4.67 -10.35 -1.13
C THR A 61 5.04 -9.14 -1.99
N ASP A 62 5.80 -8.21 -1.44
CA ASP A 62 6.27 -7.03 -2.16
C ASP A 62 7.57 -7.28 -2.95
N SER A 63 8.03 -6.25 -3.69
CA SER A 63 9.26 -6.30 -4.48
C SER A 63 10.54 -6.48 -3.65
N PHE A 64 10.49 -6.20 -2.35
CA PHE A 64 11.58 -6.40 -1.40
C PHE A 64 11.50 -7.77 -0.71
N SER A 65 10.60 -8.64 -1.16
CA SER A 65 10.34 -9.96 -0.55
C SER A 65 9.81 -9.87 0.88
N GLN A 66 9.23 -8.73 1.28
CA GLN A 66 8.49 -8.63 2.53
C GLN A 66 7.09 -9.19 2.32
N VAL A 67 6.66 -9.99 3.29
CA VAL A 67 5.35 -10.63 3.30
C VAL A 67 4.45 -9.91 4.29
N GLN A 68 3.26 -9.54 3.85
CA GLN A 68 2.20 -9.00 4.67
C GLN A 68 0.94 -9.87 4.54
N THR A 69 0.23 -10.06 5.65
CA THR A 69 -1.01 -10.85 5.67
C THR A 69 -2.15 -9.94 6.09
N VAL A 70 -3.22 -9.93 5.30
CA VAL A 70 -4.48 -9.24 5.61
C VAL A 70 -5.63 -10.25 5.55
N THR A 71 -6.54 -10.17 6.50
CA THR A 71 -7.69 -11.08 6.56
C THR A 71 -8.93 -10.39 5.97
N THR A 72 -9.69 -11.10 5.15
CA THR A 72 -10.96 -10.57 4.61
C THR A 72 -11.99 -10.29 5.70
N ASP A 73 -12.71 -9.19 5.55
CA ASP A 73 -13.77 -8.79 6.46
C ASP A 73 -15.08 -9.56 6.22
N ALA A 74 -16.15 -9.17 6.91
CA ALA A 74 -17.46 -9.82 6.82
C ALA A 74 -18.08 -9.79 5.40
N ASN A 75 -17.67 -8.84 4.57
CA ASN A 75 -18.10 -8.70 3.18
C ASN A 75 -17.06 -9.29 2.21
N GLY A 76 -16.09 -10.08 2.68
CA GLY A 76 -15.05 -10.65 1.82
C GLY A 76 -14.01 -9.63 1.34
N ASP A 77 -14.06 -8.39 1.81
CA ASP A 77 -13.18 -7.32 1.36
C ASP A 77 -11.88 -7.30 2.16
N TRP A 78 -10.79 -6.89 1.52
CA TRP A 78 -9.53 -6.62 2.17
C TRP A 78 -8.84 -5.40 1.56
N SER A 79 -8.03 -4.71 2.37
CA SER A 79 -7.28 -3.53 1.95
C SER A 79 -5.96 -3.45 2.71
N LEU A 80 -4.89 -3.09 1.99
CA LEU A 80 -3.55 -2.97 2.51
C LEU A 80 -2.87 -1.73 1.95
N VAL A 81 -2.19 -0.96 2.82
CA VAL A 81 -1.35 0.15 2.40
C VAL A 81 0.10 -0.33 2.34
N LEU A 82 0.71 -0.21 1.17
CA LEU A 82 2.09 -0.59 0.92
C LEU A 82 2.94 0.66 0.64
N PRO A 83 4.21 0.70 1.06
CA PRO A 83 5.16 1.66 0.52
C PRO A 83 5.22 1.51 -1.01
N GLN A 84 5.39 2.61 -1.73
CA GLN A 84 5.76 2.53 -3.14
C GLN A 84 7.15 1.89 -3.24
N GLY A 85 7.27 0.85 -4.06
CA GLY A 85 8.52 0.13 -4.31
C GLY A 85 9.51 0.90 -5.14
#